data_AF-A0A840TSE4-F1
#
_entry.id   AF-A0A840TSE4-F1
#
_cell.length_a   1.000
_cell.length_b   1.000
_cell.length_c   1.000
_cell.angle_alpha   90.00
_cell.angle_beta   90.00
_cell.angle_gamma   90.00
#
_symmetry.space_group_name_H-M   'P 1'
#
loop_
_entity.id
_entity.type
_entity.pdbx_description
1 polymer ?
#
loop_
_entity_poly.entity_id
_entity_poly.type
_entity_poly.pdbx_seq_one_letter_code
_entity_poly.pdbx_strand_id
1 'polypeptide(L)'
;MDTTVLVNKLKHLFLEARNKGLLVDGIGLAPAYGGMVSHSYVLGVSAPSLATKDPYDKMDIILDLLFDKLPENERKMIDRVRVYDTLSELKQHANSDFDNYGSDWQERTMTKNVELFEMAQ
;
A
#
# COMPACT_ATOMS: atom_id res chain seq x y z
N MET A 1 16.58 -6.20 2.28
CA MET A 1 16.07 -5.42 3.43
C MET A 1 14.91 -6.20 4.01
N ASP A 2 14.81 -6.32 5.33
CA ASP A 2 13.71 -7.03 5.99
C ASP A 2 12.38 -6.28 5.77
N THR A 3 11.31 -6.98 5.40
CA THR A 3 9.95 -6.43 5.23
C THR A 3 9.54 -5.62 6.45
N THR A 4 9.92 -6.05 7.65
CA THR A 4 9.67 -5.36 8.92
C THR A 4 10.26 -3.95 8.95
N VAL A 5 11.46 -3.77 8.39
CA VAL A 5 12.13 -2.47 8.33
C VAL A 5 11.40 -1.54 7.35
N LEU A 6 10.98 -2.06 6.19
CA LEU A 6 10.20 -1.29 5.22
C LEU A 6 8.86 -0.84 5.81
N VAL A 7 8.14 -1.75 6.47
CA VAL A 7 6.88 -1.45 7.16
C VAL A 7 7.06 -0.34 8.19
N ASN A 8 8.07 -0.45 9.06
CA ASN A 8 8.29 0.56 10.09
C ASN A 8 8.62 1.95 9.51
N LYS A 9 9.36 2.00 8.41
CA LYS A 9 9.62 3.25 7.69
C LYS A 9 8.37 3.85 7.07
N LEU A 10 7.56 3.03 6.40
CA LEU A 10 6.28 3.45 5.83
C LEU A 10 5.34 3.99 6.91
N LYS A 11 5.22 3.27 8.04
CA LYS A 11 4.45 3.74 9.20
C LYS A 11 4.91 5.11 9.66
N HIS A 12 6.20 5.29 9.87
CA HIS A 12 6.76 6.57 10.32
C HIS A 12 6.48 7.70 9.32
N LEU A 13 6.73 7.44 8.04
CA LEU A 13 6.49 8.37 6.93
C LEU A 13 5.02 8.83 6.88
N PHE A 14 4.06 7.91 7.00
CA PHE A 14 2.64 8.26 6.98
C PHE A 14 2.18 8.97 8.26
N LEU A 15 2.75 8.62 9.42
CA LEU A 15 2.51 9.36 10.66
C LEU A 15 3.02 10.81 10.56
N GLU A 16 4.19 11.05 9.97
CA GLU A 16 4.70 12.40 9.74
C GLU A 16 3.85 13.18 8.73
N ALA A 17 3.35 12.51 7.68
CA ALA A 17 2.51 13.13 6.66
C ALA A 17 1.16 13.63 7.21
N ARG A 18 0.69 13.08 8.35
CA ARG A 18 -0.47 13.59 9.08
C ARG A 18 -0.33 15.07 9.45
N ASN A 19 0.87 15.52 9.79
CA ASN A 19 1.13 16.93 10.11
C ASN A 19 0.94 17.87 8.90
N LYS A 20 0.88 17.31 7.69
CA LYS A 20 0.62 18.01 6.43
C LYS A 20 -0.81 17.81 5.91
N GLY A 21 -1.68 17.19 6.71
CA GLY A 21 -3.09 16.95 6.36
C GLY A 21 -3.37 15.62 5.66
N LEU A 22 -2.35 14.79 5.41
CA LEU A 22 -2.56 13.44 4.87
C LEU A 22 -2.84 12.45 5.99
N LEU A 23 -4.11 12.07 6.17
CA LEU A 23 -4.52 11.00 7.06
C LEU A 23 -4.47 9.65 6.33
N VAL A 24 -3.60 8.77 6.81
CA VAL A 24 -3.54 7.35 6.46
C VAL A 24 -3.84 6.54 7.71
N ASP A 25 -4.92 5.76 7.70
CA ASP A 25 -5.39 4.97 8.85
C ASP A 25 -5.07 3.46 8.72
N GLY A 26 -4.51 3.04 7.58
CA GLY A 26 -4.01 1.69 7.39
C GLY A 26 -3.08 1.55 6.20
N ILE A 27 -2.14 0.61 6.30
CA ILE A 27 -1.30 0.17 5.19
C ILE A 27 -1.29 -1.34 5.09
N GLY A 28 -1.00 -1.86 3.90
CA GLY A 28 -0.81 -3.27 3.66
C GLY A 28 0.31 -3.51 2.65
N LEU A 29 1.09 -4.56 2.87
CA LEU A 29 2.09 -5.02 1.90
C LEU A 29 1.74 -6.43 1.45
N ALA A 30 1.65 -6.60 0.14
CA ALA A 30 1.48 -7.89 -0.51
C ALA A 30 2.66 -8.17 -1.44
N PRO A 31 3.11 -9.42 -1.61
CA PRO A 31 4.15 -9.75 -2.58
C PRO A 31 3.71 -9.40 -4.02
N ALA A 32 4.57 -8.73 -4.79
CA ALA A 32 4.31 -8.48 -6.21
C ALA A 32 4.45 -9.76 -7.04
N TYR A 33 3.68 -9.88 -8.12
CA TYR A 33 3.71 -11.04 -9.04
C TYR A 33 3.56 -12.39 -8.32
N GLY A 34 2.70 -12.46 -7.29
CA GLY A 34 2.52 -13.67 -6.48
C GLY A 34 3.78 -14.12 -5.74
N GLY A 35 4.74 -13.21 -5.51
CA GLY A 35 6.02 -13.51 -4.87
C GLY A 35 7.11 -14.03 -5.81
N MET A 36 6.90 -14.03 -7.14
CA MET A 36 7.92 -14.42 -8.12
C MET A 36 9.15 -13.50 -8.09
N VAL A 37 8.95 -12.22 -7.75
CA VAL A 37 10.03 -11.24 -7.61
C VAL A 37 10.30 -11.02 -6.13
N SER A 38 11.45 -11.50 -5.66
CA SER A 38 11.86 -11.31 -4.27
C SER A 38 12.02 -9.82 -3.95
N HIS A 39 11.59 -9.43 -2.74
CA HIS A 39 11.70 -8.06 -2.22
C HIS A 39 10.93 -7.00 -3.05
N SER A 40 9.90 -7.41 -3.79
CA SER A 40 9.02 -6.53 -4.53
C SER A 40 7.59 -6.66 -4.00
N TYR A 41 6.93 -5.55 -3.72
CA TYR A 41 5.66 -5.52 -3.01
C TYR A 41 4.65 -4.56 -3.64
N VAL A 42 3.38 -4.91 -3.51
CA VAL A 42 2.25 -4.00 -3.73
C VAL A 42 1.92 -3.33 -2.40
N LEU A 43 1.93 -2.00 -2.36
CA LEU A 43 1.55 -1.21 -1.20
C LEU A 43 0.07 -0.80 -1.30
N GLY A 44 -0.77 -1.37 -0.45
CA GLY A 44 -2.11 -0.86 -0.18
C GLY A 44 -2.08 0.22 0.89
N VAL A 45 -2.80 1.32 0.68
CA VAL A 45 -2.91 2.44 1.61
C VAL A 45 -4.38 2.80 1.77
N SER A 46 -4.87 2.90 2.99
CA SER A 46 -6.17 3.51 3.30
C SER A 46 -5.92 4.97 3.67
N ALA A 47 -6.46 5.89 2.88
CA ALA A 47 -6.25 7.33 3.03
C ALA A 47 -7.58 8.11 2.97
N PRO A 48 -8.38 8.11 4.05
CA PRO A 48 -9.69 8.77 4.07
C PRO A 48 -9.65 10.26 3.77
N SER A 49 -8.53 10.92 4.11
CA SER A 49 -8.30 12.34 3.79
C SER A 49 -8.29 12.64 2.29
N LEU A 50 -8.06 11.63 1.45
CA LEU A 50 -8.03 11.77 0.00
C LEU A 50 -9.33 11.28 -0.67
N ALA A 51 -10.34 10.84 0.08
CA ALA A 51 -11.51 10.13 -0.47
C ALA A 51 -12.21 10.87 -1.63
N THR A 52 -12.23 12.21 -1.61
CA THR A 52 -12.86 13.04 -2.66
C THR A 52 -12.03 13.22 -3.93
N LYS A 53 -10.78 12.75 -3.96
CA LYS A 53 -9.88 12.81 -5.13
C LYS A 53 -10.13 11.63 -6.07
N ASP A 54 -9.74 11.78 -7.33
CA ASP A 54 -9.76 10.66 -8.25
C ASP A 54 -8.66 9.62 -7.89
N PRO A 55 -8.82 8.36 -8.29
CA PRO A 55 -7.86 7.30 -7.99
C PRO A 55 -6.42 7.58 -8.45
N TYR A 56 -6.22 8.27 -9.57
CA TYR A 56 -4.87 8.59 -10.08
C TYR A 56 -4.22 9.68 -9.23
N ASP A 57 -4.94 10.76 -8.92
CA ASP A 57 -4.46 11.80 -7.99
C ASP A 57 -4.09 11.23 -6.62
N LYS A 58 -4.90 10.29 -6.09
CA LYS A 58 -4.61 9.60 -4.83
C LYS A 58 -3.27 8.87 -4.90
N MET A 59 -3.04 8.11 -5.97
CA MET A 59 -1.79 7.36 -6.17
C MET A 59 -0.60 8.30 -6.30
N ASP A 60 -0.73 9.38 -7.08
CA ASP A 60 0.36 10.33 -7.32
C ASP A 60 0.81 11.01 -6.01
N ILE A 61 -0.13 11.42 -5.16
CA ILE A 61 0.19 12.00 -3.84
C ILE A 61 1.01 11.04 -2.97
N ILE A 62 0.63 9.75 -2.96
CA ILE A 62 1.36 8.74 -2.19
C ILE A 62 2.73 8.47 -2.83
N LEU A 63 2.81 8.35 -4.16
CA LEU A 63 4.07 8.14 -4.87
C LEU A 63 5.03 9.31 -4.65
N ASP A 64 4.58 10.56 -4.76
CA ASP A 64 5.40 11.75 -4.49
C ASP A 64 5.95 11.74 -3.06
N LEU A 65 5.13 11.36 -2.08
CA LEU A 65 5.58 11.23 -0.69
C LEU A 65 6.64 10.13 -0.54
N LEU A 66 6.46 8.98 -1.18
CA LEU A 66 7.47 7.92 -1.19
C LEU A 66 8.76 8.38 -1.87
N PHE A 67 8.67 9.09 -3.00
CA PHE A 67 9.81 9.64 -3.74
C PHE A 67 10.60 10.67 -2.95
N ASP A 68 9.93 11.53 -2.19
CA ASP A 68 10.56 12.55 -1.34
C ASP A 68 11.25 11.95 -0.11
N LYS A 69 10.70 10.88 0.47
CA LYS A 69 11.10 10.38 1.80
C LYS A 69 11.85 9.07 1.81
N LEU A 70 11.70 8.22 0.80
CA LEU A 70 12.41 6.94 0.73
C LEU A 70 13.60 6.99 -0.24
N PRO A 71 14.75 6.42 0.15
CA PRO A 71 15.87 6.27 -0.77
C PRO A 71 15.52 5.29 -1.89
N GLU A 72 16.21 5.42 -3.02
CA GLU A 72 15.90 4.69 -4.26
C GLU A 72 15.85 3.17 -4.09
N ASN A 73 16.77 2.59 -3.31
CA ASN A 73 16.83 1.16 -3.03
C ASN A 73 15.58 0.64 -2.30
N GLU A 74 14.93 1.48 -1.51
CA GLU A 74 13.70 1.13 -0.77
C GLU A 74 12.47 1.37 -1.63
N ARG A 75 12.47 2.44 -2.44
CA ARG A 75 11.41 2.71 -3.41
C ARG A 75 11.28 1.60 -4.45
N LYS A 76 12.41 1.05 -4.91
CA LYS A 76 12.45 -0.09 -5.83
C LYS A 76 11.81 -1.37 -5.29
N MET A 77 11.57 -1.45 -3.98
CA MET A 77 10.85 -2.56 -3.36
C MET A 77 9.33 -2.41 -3.51
N ILE A 78 8.81 -1.24 -3.87
CA ILE A 78 7.39 -1.01 -4.11
C ILE A 78 7.15 -1.05 -5.63
N ASP A 79 6.51 -2.11 -6.12
CA ASP A 79 6.15 -2.27 -7.54
C ASP A 79 5.00 -1.34 -7.93
N ARG A 80 3.99 -1.26 -7.05
CA ARG A 80 2.79 -0.43 -7.27
C ARG A 80 2.17 0.00 -5.96
N VAL A 81 1.41 1.09 -6.03
CA VAL A 81 0.62 1.64 -4.93
C VAL A 81 -0.86 1.53 -5.27
N ARG A 82 -1.68 1.18 -4.27
CA ARG A 82 -3.14 1.19 -4.33
C ARG A 82 -3.65 2.00 -3.15
N VAL A 83 -4.50 2.99 -3.44
CA VAL A 83 -5.04 3.89 -2.42
C VAL A 83 -6.55 3.70 -2.35
N TYR A 84 -7.04 3.47 -1.14
CA TYR A 84 -8.43 3.21 -0.81
C TYR A 84 -8.97 4.31 0.08
N ASP A 85 -10.29 4.50 0.07
CA ASP A 85 -10.94 5.59 0.80
C ASP A 85 -11.20 5.19 2.25
N THR A 86 -11.26 3.88 2.50
CA THR A 86 -11.52 3.35 3.83
C THR A 86 -10.65 2.14 4.17
N LEU A 87 -10.46 1.93 5.46
CA LEU A 87 -9.77 0.75 5.98
C LEU A 87 -10.51 -0.55 5.61
N SER A 88 -11.83 -0.48 5.47
CA SER A 88 -12.65 -1.64 5.06
C SER A 88 -12.33 -2.07 3.63
N GLU A 89 -12.19 -1.12 2.71
CA GLU A 89 -11.79 -1.40 1.31
C GLU A 89 -10.38 -1.98 1.26
N LEU A 90 -9.43 -1.40 2.00
CA LEU A 90 -8.08 -1.96 2.10
C LEU A 90 -8.12 -3.43 2.57
N LYS A 91 -8.88 -3.72 3.63
CA LYS A 91 -9.05 -5.09 4.16
C LYS A 91 -9.69 -6.04 3.14
N GLN A 92 -10.69 -5.56 2.39
CA GLN A 92 -11.35 -6.36 1.36
C GLN A 92 -10.37 -6.76 0.25
N HIS A 93 -9.55 -5.82 -0.21
CA HIS A 93 -8.57 -6.04 -1.28
C HIS A 93 -7.28 -6.72 -0.83
N ALA A 94 -7.01 -6.79 0.47
CA ALA A 94 -5.87 -7.54 1.01
C ALA A 94 -5.93 -9.02 0.61
N ASN A 95 -7.13 -9.62 0.58
CA ASN A 95 -7.31 -11.02 0.18
C ASN A 95 -7.00 -11.27 -1.30
N SER A 96 -6.82 -10.23 -2.12
CA SER A 96 -6.43 -10.33 -3.52
C SER A 96 -5.04 -9.76 -3.79
N ASP A 97 -4.18 -9.56 -2.79
CA ASP A 97 -2.87 -8.88 -2.91
C ASP A 97 -3.00 -7.46 -3.51
N PHE A 98 -4.16 -6.83 -3.34
CA PHE A 98 -4.51 -5.57 -4.00
C PHE A 98 -4.49 -5.65 -5.53
N ASP A 99 -4.48 -6.86 -6.08
CA ASP A 99 -4.63 -7.09 -7.52
C ASP A 99 -6.12 -6.98 -7.87
N ASN A 100 -6.39 -6.13 -8.85
CA ASN A 100 -7.74 -5.86 -9.35
C ASN A 100 -7.81 -6.36 -10.79
N TYR A 101 -7.53 -7.64 -10.99
CA TYR A 101 -7.86 -8.28 -12.27
C TYR A 101 -9.38 -8.33 -12.37
N GLY A 102 -9.92 -7.56 -13.32
CA GLY A 102 -11.34 -7.52 -13.60
C GLY A 102 -11.91 -8.92 -13.85
N SER A 103 -12.97 -9.23 -13.11
CA SER A 103 -14.12 -10.10 -13.41
C SER A 103 -14.02 -11.45 -14.16
N ASP A 104 -12.94 -11.87 -14.83
CA ASP A 104 -13.03 -13.01 -15.76
C ASP A 104 -11.94 -14.08 -15.69
N TRP A 105 -10.99 -14.00 -14.75
CA TRP A 105 -10.07 -15.09 -14.47
C TRP A 105 -10.28 -15.57 -13.05
N GLN A 106 -10.94 -16.72 -12.89
CA GLN A 106 -10.92 -17.50 -11.65
C GLN A 106 -9.48 -17.93 -11.35
N GLU A 107 -8.67 -17.03 -10.82
CA GLU A 107 -7.33 -17.37 -10.36
C GLU A 107 -7.37 -17.75 -8.89
N ARG A 108 -7.10 -19.05 -8.72
CA ARG A 108 -6.81 -19.80 -7.49
C ARG A 108 -6.55 -18.90 -6.30
N THR A 109 -7.38 -19.07 -5.27
CA THR A 109 -7.09 -18.74 -3.88
C THR A 109 -5.83 -19.49 -3.41
N MET A 110 -4.67 -19.06 -3.89
CA MET A 110 -3.42 -19.31 -3.18
C MET A 110 -3.48 -18.44 -1.94
N THR A 111 -3.30 -19.07 -0.78
CA THR A 111 -3.35 -18.41 0.53
C THR A 111 -2.32 -17.27 0.56
N LYS A 112 -2.80 -16.03 0.64
CA LYS A 112 -1.99 -14.81 0.48
C LYS A 112 -1.49 -14.30 1.83
N ASN A 113 -0.17 -14.09 1.93
CA ASN A 113 0.52 -13.51 3.08
C ASN A 113 0.49 -11.97 2.97
N VAL A 114 -0.69 -11.36 3.07
CA VAL A 114 -0.77 -9.89 3.17
C VAL A 114 -0.68 -9.50 4.63
N GLU A 115 0.33 -8.68 4.94
CA GLU A 115 0.45 -8.08 6.26
C GLU A 115 -0.27 -6.73 6.25
N LEU A 116 -1.37 -6.65 6.99
CA LEU A 116 -2.12 -5.42 7.23
C LEU A 116 -1.69 -4.78 8.54
N PHE A 117 -1.55 -3.46 8.51
CA PHE A 117 -1.17 -2.66 9.67
C PHE A 117 -2.13 -1.48 9.80
N GLU A 118 -2.92 -1.50 10.88
CA GLU A 118 -3.72 -0.34 11.28
C GLU A 118 -2.79 0.72 11.88
N MET A 119 -3.03 1.98 11.52
CA MET A 119 -2.29 3.11 12.06
C MET A 119 -3.04 3.62 13.28
N ALA A 120 -2.43 3.54 14.47
CA ALA A 120 -3.04 4.04 15.70
C ALA A 120 -3.40 5.53 15.58
N GLN A 121 -4.60 5.88 16.02
CA GLN A 121 -5.19 7.23 15.95
C GLN A 121 -4.48 8.26 16.82
#